data_AF-A0A8S3KFS3-F1
#
_entry.id   AF-A0A8S3KFS3-F1
#
_cell.length_a   1.000
_cell.length_b   1.000
_cell.length_c   1.000
_cell.angle_alpha   90.00
_cell.angle_beta   90.00
_cell.angle_gamma   90.00
#
_symmetry.space_group_name_H-M   'P 1'
#
loop_
_entity.id
_entity.type
_entity.pdbx_description
1 polymer ?
#
loop_
_entity_poly.entity_id
_entity_poly.type
_entity_poly.pdbx_seq_one_letter_code
_entity_poly.pdbx_strand_id
1 'polypeptide(L)'
;MVALSTNPSQGWSCAGVLVNEDTILTAAHCLLNRTANEIKAIIGVHTILGKLNPLNYYSIKSIYRHPDFENCCKNDLAVIKLKKRVLYGPKINSVCLPFPQEFTVDNDQNLINRTGVIIGWGETSQN
;
A
#
# COMPACT_ATOMS: atom_id res chain seq x y z
N MET A 1 -3.23 -4.65 -5.67
CA MET A 1 -2.57 -3.33 -5.57
C MET A 1 -3.54 -2.30 -5.03
N VAL A 2 -3.02 -1.30 -4.32
CA VAL A 2 -3.78 -0.17 -3.78
C VAL A 2 -3.08 1.10 -4.23
N ALA A 3 -3.83 2.08 -4.75
CA ALA A 3 -3.32 3.43 -4.95
C ALA A 3 -3.73 4.31 -3.77
N LEU A 4 -2.82 5.16 -3.30
CA LEU A 4 -3.05 6.10 -2.21
C LEU A 4 -3.13 7.51 -2.80
N SER A 5 -4.27 8.17 -2.62
CA SER A 5 -4.54 9.50 -3.13
C SER A 5 -4.74 10.48 -1.98
N THR A 6 -4.01 11.59 -2.01
CA THR A 6 -4.19 12.73 -1.09
C THR A 6 -5.15 13.77 -1.64
N ASN A 7 -5.39 13.73 -2.95
CA ASN A 7 -6.36 14.58 -3.62
C ASN A 7 -6.97 13.80 -4.80
N PRO A 8 -8.24 13.36 -4.70
CA PRO A 8 -8.89 12.57 -5.74
C PRO A 8 -8.94 13.26 -7.12
N SER A 9 -8.83 14.60 -7.17
CA SER A 9 -8.82 15.36 -8.43
C SER A 9 -7.43 15.54 -9.05
N GLN A 10 -6.35 15.21 -8.33
CA GLN A 10 -4.95 15.34 -8.79
C GLN A 10 -4.23 13.99 -8.95
N GLY A 11 -4.95 12.87 -8.85
CA GLY A 11 -4.39 11.53 -9.05
C GLY A 11 -4.00 10.82 -7.75
N TRP A 12 -2.98 9.97 -7.81
CA TRP A 12 -2.45 9.20 -6.68
C TRP A 12 -0.99 9.60 -6.43
N SER A 13 -0.55 9.53 -5.18
CA SER A 13 0.80 9.94 -4.76
C SER A 13 1.68 8.76 -4.41
N CYS A 14 1.08 7.64 -4.00
CA CYS A 14 1.79 6.45 -3.55
C CYS A 14 1.00 5.18 -3.83
N ALA A 15 1.63 4.04 -3.56
CA ALA A 15 1.01 2.72 -3.68
C ALA A 15 1.05 1.96 -2.34
N GLY A 16 0.27 0.90 -2.26
CA GLY A 16 0.28 -0.05 -1.16
C GLY A 16 -0.30 -1.40 -1.56
N VAL A 17 -0.33 -2.32 -0.60
CA VAL A 17 -0.87 -3.67 -0.78
C VAL A 17 -1.79 -4.05 0.37
N LEU A 18 -2.87 -4.77 0.07
CA LEU A 18 -3.73 -5.35 1.10
C LEU A 18 -3.04 -6.58 1.68
N VAL A 19 -3.00 -6.66 3.01
CA VAL A 19 -2.54 -7.87 3.73
C VAL A 19 -3.69 -8.59 4.44
N ASN A 20 -4.85 -7.95 4.55
CA ASN A 20 -6.14 -8.54 4.88
C ASN A 20 -7.26 -7.57 4.43
N GLU A 21 -8.51 -7.81 4.85
CA GLU A 21 -9.69 -7.09 4.37
C GLU A 21 -9.72 -5.60 4.78
N ASP A 22 -8.95 -5.18 5.78
CA ASP A 22 -8.93 -3.80 6.25
C ASP A 22 -7.55 -3.19 6.45
N THR A 23 -6.49 -3.93 6.11
CA THR A 23 -5.12 -3.54 6.39
C THR A 23 -4.33 -3.38 5.11
N ILE A 24 -3.72 -2.21 4.96
CA ILE A 24 -2.82 -1.89 3.86
C ILE A 24 -1.41 -1.70 4.41
N LEU A 25 -0.43 -2.32 3.76
CA LEU A 25 0.99 -1.99 3.93
C LEU A 25 1.42 -1.00 2.85
N THR A 26 2.25 -0.05 3.24
CA THR A 26 2.86 0.97 2.37
C THR A 26 4.15 1.49 3.00
N ALA A 27 4.84 2.40 2.31
CA ALA A 27 6.00 3.09 2.84
C ALA A 27 5.58 4.18 3.85
N ALA A 28 6.41 4.43 4.86
CA ALA A 28 6.14 5.48 5.85
C ALA A 28 6.26 6.87 5.24
N HIS A 29 7.20 7.08 4.32
CA HIS A 29 7.41 8.37 3.66
C HIS A 29 6.16 8.85 2.89
N CYS A 30 5.36 7.92 2.36
CA CYS A 30 4.09 8.21 1.69
C CYS A 30 3.06 8.91 2.58
N LEU A 31 3.21 8.79 3.90
CA LEU A 31 2.26 9.27 4.91
C LEU A 31 2.86 10.39 5.78
N LEU A 32 4.04 10.89 5.42
CA LEU A 32 4.65 12.02 6.11
C LEU A 32 3.77 13.26 6.03
N ASN A 33 3.52 13.88 7.18
CA ASN A 33 2.68 15.09 7.28
C ASN A 33 1.28 14.92 6.66
N ARG A 34 0.72 13.71 6.75
CA ARG A 34 -0.66 13.40 6.34
C ARG A 34 -1.44 12.76 7.48
N THR A 35 -2.72 13.05 7.52
CA THR A 35 -3.71 12.52 8.45
C THR A 35 -4.64 11.54 7.73
N ALA A 36 -5.36 10.71 8.48
CA ALA A 36 -6.27 9.72 7.92
C ALA A 36 -7.39 10.33 7.05
N ASN A 37 -7.80 11.58 7.31
CA ASN A 37 -8.86 12.23 6.55
C ASN A 37 -8.38 12.77 5.20
N GLU A 38 -7.08 13.03 5.07
CA GLU A 38 -6.46 13.55 3.83
C GLU A 38 -6.16 12.45 2.82
N ILE A 39 -6.20 11.18 3.22
CA ILE A 39 -5.86 10.05 2.35
C ILE A 39 -7.11 9.24 2.00
N LYS A 40 -7.17 8.81 0.73
CA LYS A 40 -8.09 7.77 0.24
C LYS A 40 -7.30 6.62 -0.34
N ALA A 41 -7.73 5.40 -0.05
CA ALA A 41 -7.26 4.19 -0.72
C ALA A 41 -8.17 3.88 -1.91
N ILE A 42 -7.59 3.63 -3.07
CA ILE A 42 -8.29 3.25 -4.30
C ILE A 42 -7.95 1.78 -4.58
N ILE A 43 -8.96 0.92 -4.62
CA ILE A 43 -8.80 -0.53 -4.62
C ILE A 43 -9.68 -1.18 -5.69
N GLY A 44 -9.16 -2.23 -6.34
CA GLY A 44 -9.92 -3.04 -7.31
C GLY A 44 -10.03 -2.44 -8.70
N VAL A 45 -9.06 -1.60 -9.08
CA VAL A 45 -9.00 -0.89 -10.35
C VAL A 45 -7.78 -1.33 -11.15
N HIS A 46 -7.90 -1.34 -12.47
CA HIS A 46 -6.79 -1.58 -13.40
C HIS A 46 -6.27 -0.26 -13.96
N THR A 47 -7.16 0.61 -14.42
CA THR A 47 -6.86 1.97 -14.84
C THR A 47 -7.24 2.93 -13.72
N ILE A 48 -6.34 3.85 -13.38
CA ILE A 48 -6.55 4.88 -12.34
C ILE A 48 -6.68 6.29 -12.89
N LEU A 49 -6.46 6.45 -14.20
CA LEU A 49 -6.78 7.66 -14.95
C LEU A 49 -8.27 7.64 -15.33
N GLY A 50 -8.93 8.79 -15.20
CA GLY A 50 -10.32 8.97 -15.56
C GLY A 50 -11.32 8.72 -14.41
N LYS A 51 -12.60 8.56 -14.76
CA LYS A 51 -13.68 8.47 -13.78
C LYS A 51 -13.76 7.07 -13.18
N LEU A 52 -13.34 6.92 -11.93
CA LEU A 52 -13.46 5.68 -11.17
C LEU A 52 -14.84 5.54 -10.52
N ASN A 53 -15.25 4.31 -10.21
CA ASN A 53 -16.48 4.07 -9.47
C ASN A 53 -16.28 4.52 -8.01
N PRO A 54 -17.23 5.29 -7.42
CA PRO A 54 -17.17 5.68 -6.01
C PRO A 54 -16.93 4.52 -5.03
N LEU A 55 -17.37 3.30 -5.38
CA LEU A 55 -17.16 2.08 -4.59
C LEU A 55 -15.69 1.63 -4.52
N ASN A 56 -14.81 2.14 -5.39
CA ASN A 56 -13.39 1.84 -5.33
C ASN A 56 -12.64 2.69 -4.29
N TYR A 57 -13.27 3.73 -3.73
CA TYR A 57 -12.65 4.64 -2.77
C TYR A 57 -12.95 4.22 -1.33
N TYR A 58 -11.90 4.01 -0.56
CA TYR A 58 -11.96 3.60 0.83
C TYR A 58 -11.37 4.71 1.72
N SER A 59 -12.10 5.06 2.77
CA SER A 59 -11.63 6.03 3.77
C SER A 59 -10.73 5.35 4.79
N ILE A 60 -9.71 6.07 5.24
CA ILE A 60 -8.75 5.59 6.22
C ILE A 60 -9.28 5.82 7.64
N LYS A 61 -9.16 4.80 8.50
CA LYS A 61 -9.50 4.84 9.92
C LYS A 61 -8.32 5.35 10.74
N SER A 62 -7.14 4.78 10.53
CA SER A 62 -5.93 5.11 11.28
C SER A 62 -4.68 4.79 10.46
N ILE A 63 -3.59 5.49 10.79
CA ILE A 63 -2.27 5.34 10.19
C ILE A 63 -1.29 5.03 11.32
N TYR A 64 -0.48 3.98 11.15
CA TYR A 64 0.59 3.59 12.06
C TYR A 64 1.90 3.57 11.27
N ARG A 65 2.76 4.54 11.51
CA ARG A 65 4.13 4.56 10.95
C ARG A 65 5.02 3.74 11.87
N HIS A 66 6.01 3.06 11.31
CA HIS A 66 7.00 2.37 12.13
C HIS A 66 7.61 3.36 13.14
N PRO A 67 7.69 3.02 14.44
CA PRO A 67 8.14 3.95 15.48
C PRO A 67 9.57 4.44 15.25
N ASP A 68 10.42 3.57 14.71
CA ASP A 68 11.84 3.86 14.43
C ASP A 68 12.09 4.30 12.97
N PHE A 69 11.07 4.86 12.30
CA PHE A 69 11.25 5.43 10.96
C PHE A 69 12.17 6.66 11.04
N GLU A 70 13.31 6.60 10.33
CA GLU A 70 14.31 7.66 10.31
C GLU A 70 14.76 7.93 8.86
N ASN A 71 14.69 9.21 8.45
CA ASN A 71 14.99 9.64 7.08
C ASN A 71 14.17 8.85 6.03
N CYS A 72 14.40 9.06 4.73
CA CYS A 72 13.61 8.41 3.68
C CYS A 72 13.84 6.89 3.54
N CYS A 73 14.70 6.25 4.34
CA CYS A 73 15.19 4.91 4.04
C CYS A 73 15.15 3.92 5.21
N LYS A 74 15.31 4.34 6.48
CA LYS A 74 15.37 3.40 7.60
C LYS A 74 13.97 3.16 8.15
N ASN A 75 13.58 1.88 8.22
CA ASN A 75 12.25 1.44 8.67
C ASN A 75 11.11 2.16 7.94
N ASP A 76 11.25 2.35 6.62
CA ASP A 76 10.27 3.01 5.76
C ASP A 76 9.03 2.12 5.52
N LEU A 77 8.28 1.89 6.59
CA LEU A 77 7.14 0.99 6.67
C LEU A 77 6.00 1.63 7.44
N ALA A 78 4.79 1.52 6.91
CA ALA A 78 3.58 1.93 7.59
C ALA A 78 2.41 0.99 7.34
N VAL A 79 1.52 0.95 8.32
CA VAL A 79 0.26 0.21 8.31
C VAL A 79 -0.89 1.21 8.28
N ILE A 80 -1.79 1.03 7.33
CA ILE A 80 -3.04 1.76 7.21
C ILE A 80 -4.20 0.83 7.55
N LYS A 81 -5.13 1.30 8.38
CA LYS A 81 -6.41 0.63 8.62
C LYS A 81 -7.54 1.33 7.88
N LEU A 82 -8.35 0.58 7.15
CA LEU A 82 -9.54 1.08 6.47
C LEU A 82 -10.71 1.24 7.45
N LYS A 83 -11.62 2.21 7.18
CA LYS A 83 -12.87 2.34 7.94
C LYS A 83 -13.86 1.21 7.65
N LYS A 84 -13.81 0.65 6.44
CA LYS A 84 -14.68 -0.44 5.98
C LYS A 84 -13.82 -1.53 5.37
N ARG A 85 -14.13 -2.79 5.70
CA ARG A 85 -13.51 -3.96 5.07
C ARG A 85 -13.82 -3.99 3.58
N VAL A 86 -12.81 -4.34 2.78
CA VAL A 86 -13.01 -4.69 1.36
C VAL A 86 -13.74 -6.02 1.27
N LEU A 87 -14.47 -6.22 0.17
CA LEU A 87 -14.99 -7.53 -0.19
C LEU A 87 -14.03 -8.15 -1.19
N TYR A 88 -13.53 -9.35 -0.86
CA TYR A 88 -12.68 -10.09 -1.77
C TYR A 88 -13.45 -10.57 -2.98
N GLY A 89 -12.71 -10.76 -4.07
CA GLY A 89 -13.22 -11.25 -5.33
C GLY A 89 -12.14 -11.26 -6.39
N PRO A 90 -12.50 -11.49 -7.66
CA PRO A 90 -11.52 -11.66 -8.74
C PRO A 90 -10.55 -10.47 -8.93
N LYS A 91 -10.95 -9.27 -8.51
CA LYS A 91 -10.14 -8.03 -8.64
C LYS A 91 -9.52 -7.54 -7.34
N ILE A 92 -9.93 -8.08 -6.20
CA ILE A 92 -9.52 -7.61 -4.87
C ILE A 92 -9.17 -8.83 -4.03
N ASN A 93 -7.89 -8.94 -3.68
CA ASN A 93 -7.39 -9.96 -2.78
C ASN A 93 -6.17 -9.42 -2.01
N SER A 94 -5.83 -10.04 -0.89
CA SER A 94 -4.63 -9.74 -0.11
C SER A 94 -3.41 -10.50 -0.62
N VAL A 95 -2.22 -9.95 -0.37
CA VAL A 95 -0.96 -10.69 -0.53
C VAL A 95 -0.61 -11.44 0.75
N CYS A 96 0.15 -12.52 0.62
CA CYS A 96 0.74 -13.20 1.77
C CYS A 96 1.90 -12.38 2.33
N LEU A 97 2.07 -12.42 3.65
CA LEU A 97 3.28 -11.93 4.31
C LEU A 97 4.24 -13.11 4.53
N PRO A 98 5.55 -12.88 4.47
CA PRO A 98 6.53 -13.90 4.81
C PRO A 98 6.38 -14.32 6.27
N PHE A 99 6.38 -15.62 6.54
CA PHE A 99 6.37 -16.11 7.92
C PHE A 99 7.78 -15.99 8.53
N PRO A 100 7.90 -15.58 9.81
CA PRO A 100 9.21 -15.44 10.46
C PRO A 100 10.06 -16.72 10.42
N GLN A 101 9.44 -17.90 10.41
CA GLN A 101 10.17 -19.18 10.32
C GLN A 101 10.78 -19.44 8.92
N GLU A 102 10.26 -18.79 7.88
CA GLU A 102 10.76 -18.91 6.50
C GLU A 102 11.92 -17.94 6.21
N PHE A 103 12.11 -16.94 7.07
CA PHE A 103 13.09 -15.86 6.92
C PHE A 103 13.94 -15.71 8.19
N THR A 104 14.77 -16.71 8.48
CA THR A 104 15.96 -16.48 9.32
C THR A 104 17.02 -15.78 8.47
N VAL A 105 17.92 -15.01 9.11
CA VAL A 105 19.05 -14.33 8.44
C VAL A 105 19.89 -15.30 7.58
N ASP A 106 19.81 -16.61 7.87
CA ASP A 106 20.49 -17.68 7.14
C ASP A 106 19.64 -18.38 6.05
N ASN A 107 18.31 -18.16 5.99
CA ASN A 107 17.37 -18.80 5.04
C ASN A 107 17.01 -17.94 3.82
N ASP A 108 17.69 -16.81 3.60
CA ASP A 108 17.52 -15.95 2.42
C ASP A 108 17.81 -16.70 1.08
N GLN A 109 18.39 -17.90 1.16
CA GLN A 109 18.59 -18.85 0.06
C GLN A 109 17.33 -19.13 -0.77
N ASN A 110 16.14 -19.03 -0.18
CA ASN A 110 14.88 -19.24 -0.91
C ASN A 110 14.53 -18.10 -1.88
N LEU A 111 15.12 -16.91 -1.71
CA LEU A 111 14.95 -15.76 -2.59
C LEU A 111 16.15 -15.52 -3.52
N ILE A 112 17.35 -16.05 -3.19
CA ILE A 112 18.53 -15.95 -4.05
C ILE A 112 18.25 -16.57 -5.42
N ASN A 113 18.65 -15.88 -6.50
CA ASN A 113 18.44 -16.28 -7.89
C ASN A 113 16.97 -16.52 -8.28
N ARG A 114 16.02 -15.92 -7.54
CA ARG A 114 14.62 -15.84 -7.94
C ARG A 114 14.32 -14.52 -8.64
N THR A 115 13.42 -14.56 -9.60
CA THR A 115 12.89 -13.34 -10.23
C THR A 115 11.76 -12.76 -9.38
N GLY A 116 11.92 -11.51 -8.95
CA GLY A 116 10.86 -10.72 -8.34
C GLY A 116 9.97 -10.05 -9.38
N VAL A 117 8.72 -9.76 -9.02
CA VAL A 117 7.79 -9.01 -9.88
C VAL A 117 7.47 -7.67 -9.22
N ILE A 118 7.72 -6.58 -9.94
CA ILE A 118 7.32 -5.22 -9.54
C ILE A 118 6.10 -4.85 -10.37
N ILE A 119 5.03 -4.45 -9.70
CA ILE A 119 3.78 -4.02 -10.33
C ILE A 119 3.32 -2.69 -9.74
N GLY A 120 2.78 -1.83 -10.60
CA GLY A 120 2.27 -0.53 -10.21
C GLY A 120 1.88 0.28 -11.43
N TRP A 121 1.55 1.54 -11.18
CA TRP A 121 1.15 2.49 -12.22
C TRP A 121 2.25 3.48 -12.60
N GLY A 122 3.49 3.24 -12.16
CA GLY A 122 4.66 3.97 -12.64
C GLY A 122 4.69 5.46 -12.30
N GLU A 123 4.06 5.87 -11.19
CA GLU A 123 4.19 7.26 -10.70
C GLU A 123 5.58 7.45 -10.10
N THR A 124 6.51 7.88 -10.94
CA THR A 124 7.77 8.46 -10.51
C THR A 124 7.49 9.93 -10.23
N SER A 125 7.88 10.44 -9.07
CA SER A 125 7.80 11.86 -8.74
C SER A 125 8.16 12.70 -9.98
N GLN A 126 7.18 13.38 -10.56
CA GLN A 126 7.48 14.38 -11.58
C GLN A 126 8.34 15.45 -10.91
N ASN A 127 9.54 15.66 -11.46
CA ASN A 127 10.37 16.83 -11.17
C ASN A 127 9.54 18.13 -11.26
#